data_AF-A0A151BF25-F1
#
_entry.id   AF-A0A151BF25-F1
#
_cell.length_a   1.000
_cell.length_b   1.000
_cell.length_c   1.000
_cell.angle_alpha   90.00
_cell.angle_beta   90.00
_cell.angle_gamma   90.00
#
_symmetry.space_group_name_H-M   'P 1'
#
loop_
_entity.id
_entity.type
_entity.pdbx_description
1 polymer ?
#
loop_
_entity_poly.entity_id
_entity_poly.type
_entity_poly.pdbx_seq_one_letter_code
_entity_poly.pdbx_strand_id
1 'polypeptide(L)' 'MLGFKIKVLGWREVSNLIFKLWNRVKRSGFTPDLVVAVLRGGCLVGLLMADFYGVNLETL' A
#
# COMPACT_ATOMS: atom_id res chain seq x y z
N MET A 1 -10.22 -31.13 -13.93
CA MET A 1 -10.02 -30.57 -12.58
C MET A 1 -9.33 -29.21 -12.75
N LEU A 2 -10.07 -28.10 -12.63
CA LEU A 2 -9.49 -26.75 -12.68
C LEU A 2 -8.80 -26.48 -11.35
N GLY A 3 -7.48 -26.60 -11.30
CA GLY A 3 -6.67 -26.27 -10.13
C GLY A 3 -6.32 -24.78 -10.12
N PHE A 4 -6.56 -24.10 -9.00
CA PHE A 4 -6.17 -22.70 -8.81
C PHE A 4 -4.88 -22.63 -7.99
N LYS A 5 -3.95 -21.75 -8.38
CA LYS A 5 -2.76 -21.44 -7.58
C LYS A 5 -3.08 -20.33 -6.60
N ILE A 6 -2.89 -20.59 -5.32
CA ILE A 6 -3.09 -19.62 -4.24
C ILE A 6 -1.73 -19.22 -3.67
N LYS A 7 -1.51 -17.92 -3.49
CA LYS A 7 -0.38 -17.40 -2.73
C LYS A 7 -0.89 -16.77 -1.45
N VAL A 8 -0.48 -17.32 -0.31
CA VAL A 8 -0.74 -16.75 1.01
C VAL A 8 0.42 -15.83 1.36
N LEU A 9 0.12 -14.59 1.73
CA LEU A 9 1.14 -13.60 2.11
C LEU A 9 1.20 -13.46 3.63
N GLY A 10 2.41 -13.51 4.18
CA GLY A 10 2.65 -13.12 5.58
C GLY A 10 2.76 -11.60 5.74
N TRP A 11 2.57 -11.10 6.96
CA TRP A 11 2.69 -9.68 7.28
C TRP A 11 4.03 -9.07 6.82
N ARG A 12 5.14 -9.77 7.02
CA ARG A 12 6.46 -9.31 6.56
C ARG A 12 6.53 -9.11 5.04
N GLU A 13 5.89 -9.99 4.27
CA GLU A 13 5.86 -9.84 2.81
C GLU A 13 5.00 -8.66 2.39
N VAL A 14 3.83 -8.49 3.01
CA VAL A 14 2.93 -7.34 2.77
C VAL A 14 3.63 -6.02 3.09
N SER A 15 4.22 -5.89 4.28
CA SER A 15 4.94 -4.67 4.69
C SER A 15 6.12 -4.36 3.77
N ASN A 16 6.87 -5.39 3.33
CA ASN A 16 7.94 -5.20 2.36
C ASN A 16 7.44 -4.71 1.00
N LEU A 17 6.28 -5.18 0.53
CA LEU A 17 5.68 -4.72 -0.72
C LEU A 17 5.27 -3.24 -0.61
N ILE A 18 4.67 -2.84 0.52
CA ILE A 18 4.26 -1.44 0.75
C ILE A 18 5.48 -0.53 0.87
N PHE A 19 6.53 -0.95 1.59
CA PHE A 19 7.78 -0.19 1.68
C PHE A 19 8.45 -0.01 0.31
N LYS A 20 8.43 -1.06 -0.54
CA LYS A 20 8.92 -0.95 -1.93
C LYS A 20 8.08 0.02 -2.76
N LEU A 21 6.75 0.02 -2.58
CA LEU A 21 5.87 0.98 -3.25
C LEU A 21 6.23 2.41 -2.85
N TRP A 22 6.28 2.70 -1.55
CA TRP A 22 6.68 4.00 -1.02
C TRP A 22 8.03 4.46 -1.58
N ASN A 23 9.06 3.61 -1.55
CA ASN A 23 10.39 3.96 -2.06
C ASN A 23 10.37 4.26 -3.57
N ARG A 24 9.54 3.57 -4.36
CA ARG A 24 9.38 3.87 -5.80
C ARG A 24 8.74 5.23 -6.03
N VAL A 25 7.65 5.53 -5.30
CA VAL A 25 6.95 6.81 -5.40
C VAL A 25 7.84 7.96 -4.92
N LYS A 26 8.55 7.79 -3.80
CA LYS A 26 9.52 8.78 -3.31
C LYS A 26 10.63 9.07 -4.32
N ARG A 27 11.15 8.04 -5.00
CA ARG A 27 12.20 8.19 -6.03
C ARG A 27 11.69 8.84 -7.32
N SER A 28 10.39 8.85 -7.59
CA SER A 28 9.85 9.58 -8.73
C SER A 28 9.74 11.09 -8.49
N GLY A 29 10.08 11.57 -7.29
CA GLY A 29 9.91 12.98 -6.90
C GLY A 29 8.45 13.35 -6.62
N PHE A 30 7.55 12.37 -6.52
CA PHE A 30 6.16 12.61 -6.14
C PHE A 30 6.03 12.65 -4.62
N THR A 31 5.46 13.73 -4.11
CA THR A 31 5.23 13.95 -2.69
C THR A 31 3.73 14.21 -2.50
N PRO A 32 2.94 13.19 -2.12
CA PRO A 32 1.49 13.36 -1.97
C PRO A 32 1.18 14.25 -0.75
N ASP A 33 0.21 15.14 -0.89
CA ASP A 33 -0.39 15.88 0.23
C ASP A 33 -1.50 15.08 0.94
N LEU A 34 -2.06 14.08 0.25
CA LEU A 34 -3.15 13.23 0.73
C LEU A 34 -3.01 11.81 0.15
N VAL A 35 -3.32 10.80 0.97
CA VAL A 35 -3.50 9.42 0.50
C VAL A 35 -4.98 9.08 0.48
N VAL A 36 -5.46 8.54 -0.64
CA VAL A 36 -6.85 8.10 -0.80
C VAL A 36 -6.89 6.58 -0.97
N ALA A 37 -7.42 5.85 0.01
CA ALA A 37 -7.54 4.40 -0.01
C ALA A 37 -8.86 3.96 -0.65
N VAL A 38 -8.76 3.14 -1.71
CA VAL A 38 -9.91 2.49 -2.34
C VAL A 38 -10.34 1.28 -1.51
N LEU A 39 -11.58 1.30 -1.01
CA LEU A 39 -12.07 0.25 -0.14
C LEU A 39 -12.44 -1.04 -0.90
N ARG A 40 -12.31 -2.21 -0.27
CA ARG A 40 -11.75 -2.46 1.07
C ARG A 40 -10.24 -2.70 1.05
N GLY A 41 -9.71 -3.16 -0.08
CA GLY A 41 -8.34 -3.66 -0.20
C GLY A 41 -7.25 -2.60 0.00
N GLY A 42 -7.58 -1.33 -0.26
CA GLY A 42 -6.65 -0.22 -0.13
C GLY A 42 -6.46 0.27 1.31
N CYS A 43 -7.31 -0.11 2.28
CA CYS A 43 -7.28 0.47 3.62
C CYS A 43 -5.91 0.29 4.31
N LEU A 44 -5.40 -0.94 4.36
CA LEU A 44 -4.10 -1.24 4.97
C LEU A 44 -2.94 -0.55 4.25
N VAL A 45 -2.96 -0.56 2.91
CA VAL A 45 -1.89 0.03 2.09
C VAL A 45 -1.90 1.54 2.22
N GLY A 46 -3.07 2.16 2.15
CA GLY A 46 -3.26 3.60 2.29
C GLY A 46 -2.84 4.09 3.66
N LEU A 47 -3.22 3.38 4.74
CA LEU A 47 -2.79 3.73 6.10
C LEU A 47 -1.26 3.78 6.24
N LEU A 48 -0.57 2.73 5.78
CA LEU A 48 0.90 2.68 5.87
C LEU A 48 1.58 3.68 4.95
N MET A 49 1.02 3.94 3.76
CA MET A 49 1.53 4.98 2.87
C MET A 49 1.35 6.38 3.49
N ALA A 50 0.18 6.66 4.09
CA ALA A 50 -0.11 7.92 4.77
C ALA A 50 0.88 8.16 5.93
N ASP A 51 1.14 7.12 6.73
CA ASP A 51 2.13 7.15 7.82
C ASP A 51 3.55 7.43 7.28
N PHE A 52 3.99 6.74 6.23
CA PHE A 52 5.32 6.97 5.66
C PHE A 52 5.53 8.38 5.06
N TYR A 53 4.46 9.05 4.64
CA TYR A 53 4.51 10.42 4.13
C TYR A 53 4.17 11.47 5.18
N GLY A 54 3.64 11.08 6.34
CA GLY A 54 3.18 12.00 7.38
C GLY A 54 1.97 12.83 6.93
N VAL A 55 1.05 12.23 6.16
CA VAL A 55 -0.13 12.90 5.59
C VAL A 55 -1.42 12.23 5.99
N ASN A 56 -2.56 12.89 5.72
CA ASN A 56 -3.87 12.35 6.03
C ASN A 56 -4.27 11.19 5.09
N LEU A 57 -5.11 10.31 5.62
CA LEU A 57 -5.77 9.23 4.89
C LEU A 57 -7.25 9.56 4.70
N GLU A 58 -7.70 9.53 3.45
CA GLU A 58 -9.12 9.51 3.09
C GLU A 58 -9.49 8.14 2.50
N THR A 59 -10.77 7.77 2.60
CA THR A 59 -11.27 6.48 2.10
C THR A 59 -12.41 6.67 1.12
N LEU A 60 -12.35 5.94 -0.01
CA LEU A 60 -13.38 5.91 -1.06
C LEU A 60 -14.04 4.53 -1.16
#